data_AF-A0A565CPG8-F1
#
_entry.id   AF-A0A565CPG8-F1
#
_cell.length_a   1.000
_cell.length_b   1.000
_cell.length_c   1.000
_cell.angle_alpha   90.00
_cell.angle_beta   90.00
_cell.angle_gamma   90.00
#
_symmetry.space_group_name_H-M   'P 1'
#
loop_
_entity.id
_entity.type
_entity.pdbx_description
1 polymer ?
#
loop_
_entity_poly.entity_id
_entity_poly.type
_entity_poly.pdbx_seq_one_letter_code
_entity_poly.pdbx_strand_id
1 'polypeptide(L)'
;MDRSISLGVIVPAATLQCFISLTMAVFIPIYDCLFVPIARSFTQNPSGITLLQRIGTGMFLSIIAIVMAALVEAKRLQTARDGITIPMSAWWLVPQYVIYGLSDVFTMIGLQEFFYDQVPREFRSIGMALNLSIYGAGNFLSSFMISVIDKVTSQSGQTSWFDNDLNKAHLDYFYLLLAFLSSIGLASYLWLAKSYVYNRPNTF
;
A
#
# COMPACT_ATOMS: atom_id res chain seq x y z
N MET A 1 8.41 2.37 22.50
CA MET A 1 8.09 1.01 22.03
C MET A 1 9.25 0.12 22.44
N ASP A 2 9.01 -0.89 23.27
CA ASP A 2 10.01 -1.97 23.37
C ASP A 2 9.91 -2.82 22.11
N ARG A 3 11.09 -3.17 21.58
CA ARG A 3 11.23 -3.96 20.36
C ARG A 3 11.43 -5.45 20.64
N SER A 4 11.28 -5.87 21.90
CA SER A 4 11.41 -7.24 22.37
C SER A 4 10.09 -8.01 22.25
N ILE A 5 10.10 -9.07 21.44
CA ILE A 5 9.01 -10.06 21.35
C ILE A 5 9.31 -11.29 22.23
N SER A 6 10.60 -11.54 22.47
CA SER A 6 11.13 -12.46 23.49
C SER A 6 12.53 -11.99 23.91
N LEU A 7 12.98 -12.41 25.10
CA LEU A 7 14.31 -12.23 25.72
C LEU A 7 15.36 -11.47 24.87
N GLY A 8 15.42 -10.15 25.07
CA GLY A 8 16.54 -9.29 24.65
C GLY A 8 16.67 -8.93 23.16
N VAL A 9 15.94 -9.57 22.25
CA VAL A 9 16.07 -9.28 20.81
C VAL A 9 15.35 -7.99 20.44
N ILE A 10 16.11 -6.92 20.19
CA ILE A 10 15.61 -5.65 19.66
C ILE A 10 15.29 -5.82 18.17
N VAL A 11 14.02 -6.05 17.82
CA VAL A 11 13.56 -6.19 16.43
C VAL A 11 13.82 -4.89 15.63
N PRO A 12 14.64 -4.91 14.56
CA PRO A 12 14.82 -3.76 13.68
C PRO A 12 13.55 -3.41 12.91
N ALA A 13 13.35 -2.12 12.58
CA ALA A 13 12.22 -1.70 11.74
C ALA A 13 12.22 -2.41 10.36
N ALA A 14 13.40 -2.71 9.81
CA ALA A 14 13.54 -3.48 8.57
C ALA A 14 12.92 -4.89 8.64
N THR A 15 12.90 -5.54 9.82
CA THR A 15 12.28 -6.86 10.00
C THR A 15 10.75 -6.79 9.89
N LEU A 16 10.14 -5.63 10.12
CA LEU A 16 8.70 -5.45 9.89
C LEU A 16 8.33 -5.55 8.40
N GLN A 17 9.25 -5.15 7.51
CA GLN A 17 9.08 -5.27 6.06
C GLN A 17 9.04 -6.75 5.60
N CYS A 18 9.65 -7.67 6.36
CA CYS A 18 9.53 -9.11 6.09
C CYS A 18 8.09 -9.63 6.22
N PHE A 19 7.21 -9.00 7.03
CA PHE A 19 5.80 -9.39 7.09
C PHE A 19 5.04 -9.09 5.79
N ILE A 20 5.46 -8.08 5.02
CA ILE A 20 4.90 -7.81 3.68
C ILE A 20 5.22 -9.01 2.77
N SER A 21 6.51 -9.38 2.68
CA SER A 21 6.98 -10.49 1.82
C SER A 21 6.41 -11.84 2.25
N LEU A 22 6.28 -12.10 3.56
CA LEU A 22 5.62 -13.30 4.08
C LEU A 22 4.12 -13.32 3.74
N THR A 23 3.43 -12.19 3.86
CA THR A 23 2.02 -12.07 3.47
C THR A 23 1.84 -12.32 1.98
N MET A 24 2.71 -11.77 1.13
CA MET A 24 2.72 -12.05 -0.32
C MET A 24 2.93 -13.54 -0.59
N ALA A 25 3.98 -14.14 -0.02
CA ALA A 25 4.34 -15.54 -0.26
C ALA A 25 3.25 -16.54 0.19
N VAL A 26 2.47 -16.20 1.22
CA VAL A 26 1.31 -17.00 1.67
C VAL A 26 0.05 -16.67 0.86
N PHE A 27 -0.20 -15.40 0.53
CA PHE A 27 -1.46 -15.00 -0.10
C PHE A 27 -1.50 -15.24 -1.61
N ILE A 28 -0.37 -15.21 -2.33
CA ILE A 28 -0.32 -15.55 -3.77
C ILE A 28 -0.88 -16.96 -4.04
N PRO A 29 -0.39 -18.06 -3.42
CA PRO A 29 -0.95 -19.39 -3.67
C PRO A 29 -2.40 -19.53 -3.15
N ILE A 30 -2.81 -18.78 -2.11
CA ILE A 30 -4.23 -18.74 -1.70
C ILE A 30 -5.08 -18.05 -2.78
N TYR A 31 -4.59 -16.97 -3.37
CA TYR A 31 -5.28 -16.28 -4.45
C TYR A 31 -5.44 -17.20 -5.67
N ASP A 32 -4.35 -17.81 -6.13
CA ASP A 32 -4.35 -18.63 -7.35
C ASP A 32 -5.11 -19.95 -7.17
N CYS A 33 -4.96 -20.64 -6.03
CA CYS A 33 -5.58 -21.95 -5.80
C CYS A 33 -6.98 -21.91 -5.18
N LEU A 34 -7.38 -20.81 -4.52
CA LEU A 34 -8.69 -20.69 -3.87
C LEU A 34 -9.53 -19.55 -4.48
N PHE A 35 -8.99 -18.33 -4.54
CA PHE A 35 -9.78 -17.15 -4.93
C PHE A 35 -10.14 -17.14 -6.42
N VAL A 36 -9.18 -17.41 -7.31
CA VAL A 36 -9.40 -17.47 -8.77
C VAL A 36 -10.46 -18.52 -9.16
N PRO A 37 -10.37 -19.81 -8.74
CA PRO A 37 -11.38 -20.80 -9.12
C PRO A 37 -12.76 -20.52 -8.51
N ILE A 38 -12.85 -20.01 -7.27
CA ILE A 38 -14.14 -19.60 -6.68
C ILE A 38 -14.73 -18.42 -7.47
N ALA A 39 -13.96 -17.36 -7.71
CA ALA A 39 -14.44 -16.20 -8.45
C ALA A 39 -14.88 -16.58 -9.87
N ARG A 40 -14.11 -17.45 -10.56
CA ARG A 40 -14.45 -17.98 -11.89
C ARG A 40 -15.74 -18.80 -11.90
N SER A 41 -16.03 -19.54 -10.83
CA SER A 41 -17.29 -20.27 -10.65
C SER A 41 -18.48 -19.32 -10.50
N PHE A 42 -18.33 -18.22 -9.75
CA PHE A 42 -19.40 -17.26 -9.50
C PHE A 42 -19.64 -16.24 -10.65
N THR A 43 -18.60 -15.80 -11.35
CA THR A 43 -18.73 -14.75 -12.40
C THR A 43 -18.74 -15.29 -13.82
N GLN A 44 -18.38 -16.58 -14.00
CA GLN A 44 -18.10 -17.23 -15.30
C GLN A 44 -17.02 -16.55 -16.16
N ASN A 45 -16.31 -15.54 -15.63
CA ASN A 45 -15.17 -14.91 -16.28
C ASN A 45 -13.92 -15.83 -16.12
N PRO A 46 -13.16 -16.14 -17.19
CA PRO A 46 -11.94 -16.95 -17.08
C PRO A 46 -10.91 -16.44 -16.05
N SER A 47 -10.84 -15.12 -15.81
CA SER A 47 -9.95 -14.49 -14.82
C SER A 47 -10.59 -14.32 -13.43
N GLY A 48 -11.83 -14.77 -13.23
CA GLY A 48 -12.57 -14.70 -11.96
C GLY A 48 -13.09 -13.31 -11.60
N ILE A 49 -12.24 -12.30 -11.51
CA ILE A 49 -12.61 -10.88 -11.32
C ILE A 49 -12.02 -10.05 -12.47
N THR A 50 -12.68 -8.95 -12.84
CA THR A 50 -12.15 -8.09 -13.92
C THR A 50 -10.89 -7.35 -13.46
N LEU A 51 -9.92 -7.14 -14.34
CA LEU A 51 -8.60 -6.60 -13.97
C LEU A 51 -8.69 -5.23 -13.29
N LEU A 52 -9.58 -4.35 -13.74
CA LEU A 52 -9.80 -3.05 -13.10
C LEU A 52 -10.45 -3.16 -11.71
N GLN A 53 -11.31 -4.16 -11.46
CA GLN A 53 -11.80 -4.43 -10.10
C GLN A 53 -10.67 -4.94 -9.20
N ARG A 54 -9.79 -5.83 -9.71
CA ARG A 54 -8.62 -6.35 -8.97
C ARG A 54 -7.69 -5.21 -8.51
N ILE A 55 -7.34 -4.31 -9.43
CA ILE A 55 -6.54 -3.11 -9.15
C ILE A 55 -7.26 -2.18 -8.15
N GLY A 56 -8.55 -1.89 -8.38
CA GLY A 56 -9.34 -1.01 -7.51
C GLY A 56 -9.49 -1.54 -6.08
N THR A 57 -9.64 -2.85 -5.90
CA THR A 57 -9.64 -3.51 -4.58
C THR A 57 -8.28 -3.36 -3.89
N GLY A 58 -7.17 -3.52 -4.62
CA GLY A 58 -5.83 -3.27 -4.08
C GLY A 58 -5.66 -1.81 -3.63
N MET A 59 -6.00 -0.84 -4.48
CA MET A 59 -5.96 0.59 -4.14
C MET A 59 -6.82 0.92 -2.91
N PHE A 60 -8.01 0.33 -2.76
CA PHE A 60 -8.85 0.50 -1.58
C PHE A 60 -8.24 -0.09 -0.30
N LEU A 61 -7.67 -1.29 -0.38
CA LEU A 61 -6.94 -1.91 0.73
C LEU A 61 -5.70 -1.09 1.14
N SER A 62 -5.04 -0.42 0.19
CA SER A 62 -3.91 0.47 0.50
C SER A 62 -4.32 1.63 1.41
N ILE A 63 -5.50 2.22 1.18
CA ILE A 63 -6.04 3.31 2.01
C ILE A 63 -6.34 2.80 3.42
N ILE A 64 -6.92 1.60 3.54
CA ILE A 64 -7.16 0.97 4.85
C ILE A 64 -5.84 0.74 5.60
N ALA A 65 -4.78 0.27 4.93
CA ALA A 65 -3.47 0.11 5.55
C ALA A 65 -2.87 1.44 6.06
N ILE A 66 -3.01 2.53 5.29
CA ILE A 66 -2.53 3.87 5.68
C ILE A 66 -3.37 4.44 6.84
N VAL A 67 -4.69 4.27 6.84
CA VAL A 67 -5.57 4.70 7.95
C VAL A 67 -5.26 3.90 9.22
N MET A 68 -5.01 2.59 9.11
CA MET A 68 -4.55 1.78 10.25
C MET A 68 -3.21 2.29 10.79
N ALA A 69 -2.27 2.68 9.93
CA ALA A 69 -1.00 3.27 10.36
C ALA A 69 -1.18 4.62 11.08
N ALA A 70 -2.05 5.51 10.57
CA ALA A 70 -2.39 6.76 11.24
C ALA A 70 -2.99 6.53 12.64
N LEU A 71 -3.88 5.55 12.79
CA LEU A 71 -4.49 5.20 14.08
C LEU A 71 -3.51 4.57 15.08
N VAL A 72 -2.62 3.68 14.61
CA VAL A 72 -1.56 3.09 15.44
C VAL A 72 -0.57 4.16 15.90
N GLU A 73 -0.22 5.11 15.02
CA GLU A 73 0.70 6.20 15.32
C GLU A 73 0.11 7.24 16.28
N ALA A 74 -1.16 7.66 16.07
CA ALA A 74 -1.86 8.54 17.00
C ALA A 74 -1.95 7.92 18.41
N LYS A 75 -2.20 6.61 18.51
CA LYS A 75 -2.19 5.88 19.79
C LYS A 75 -0.80 5.81 20.42
N ARG A 76 0.26 5.64 19.62
CA ARG A 76 1.65 5.69 20.09
C ARG A 76 1.98 7.08 20.66
N LEU A 77 1.60 8.14 19.95
CA LEU A 77 1.86 9.53 20.35
C LEU A 77 1.09 9.90 21.62
N GLN A 78 -0.16 9.49 21.75
CA GLN A 78 -0.93 9.66 22.99
C GLN A 78 -0.25 8.97 24.18
N THR A 79 0.11 7.69 24.03
CA THR A 79 0.79 6.90 25.08
C THR A 79 2.10 7.59 25.54
N ALA A 80 2.83 8.20 24.61
CA ALA A 80 4.06 8.96 24.93
C ALA A 80 3.80 10.29 25.65
N ARG A 81 2.68 10.97 25.36
CA ARG A 81 2.28 12.24 26.00
C ARG A 81 1.76 12.06 27.42
N ASP A 82 1.04 10.98 27.68
CA ASP A 82 0.45 10.68 29.00
C ASP A 82 1.49 10.26 30.05
N GLY A 83 2.78 10.17 29.69
CA GLY A 83 3.89 9.74 30.56
C GLY A 83 3.88 8.24 30.90
N ILE A 84 2.87 7.51 30.43
CA ILE A 84 2.68 6.08 30.67
C ILE A 84 3.65 5.30 29.77
N THR A 85 4.82 4.96 30.32
CA THR A 85 5.84 4.12 29.67
C THR A 85 5.46 2.64 29.55
N ILE A 86 4.19 2.33 29.25
CA ILE A 86 3.80 1.02 28.75
C ILE A 86 4.43 0.84 27.37
N PRO A 87 5.29 -0.18 27.17
CA PRO A 87 5.91 -0.39 25.88
C PRO A 87 4.88 -0.91 24.88
N MET A 88 4.38 -0.02 24.02
CA MET A 88 3.54 -0.41 22.88
C MET A 88 4.31 -1.41 22.01
N SER A 89 3.85 -2.65 22.00
CA SER A 89 4.55 -3.78 21.37
C SER A 89 4.49 -3.70 19.84
N ALA A 90 5.58 -4.15 19.18
CA ALA A 90 5.71 -4.19 17.73
C ALA A 90 4.57 -4.94 17.01
N TRP A 91 3.86 -5.85 17.70
CA TRP A 91 2.68 -6.54 17.17
C TRP A 91 1.56 -5.60 16.69
N TRP A 92 1.44 -4.39 17.24
CA TRP A 92 0.45 -3.39 16.77
C TRP A 92 0.71 -2.91 15.32
N LEU A 93 1.93 -3.07 14.81
CA LEU A 93 2.29 -2.74 13.43
C LEU A 93 2.03 -3.90 12.45
N VAL A 94 1.82 -5.14 12.92
CA VAL A 94 1.61 -6.28 12.02
C VAL A 94 0.33 -6.16 11.16
N PRO A 95 -0.84 -5.73 11.68
CA PRO A 95 -2.06 -5.59 10.88
C PRO A 95 -1.91 -4.67 9.66
N GLN A 96 -1.27 -3.50 9.80
CA GLN A 96 -1.04 -2.59 8.67
C GLN A 96 -0.13 -3.21 7.60
N TYR A 97 0.92 -3.96 7.99
CA TYR A 97 1.81 -4.61 7.04
C TYR A 97 1.17 -5.80 6.32
N VAL A 98 0.28 -6.55 6.98
CA VAL A 98 -0.51 -7.62 6.36
C VAL A 98 -1.52 -7.04 5.36
N ILE A 99 -2.27 -5.99 5.73
CA ILE A 99 -3.23 -5.34 4.82
C ILE A 99 -2.50 -4.68 3.64
N TYR A 100 -1.31 -4.10 3.86
CA TYR A 100 -0.48 -3.54 2.80
C TYR A 100 0.07 -4.61 1.85
N GLY A 101 0.59 -5.73 2.36
CA GLY A 101 1.05 -6.85 1.52
C GLY A 101 -0.09 -7.45 0.70
N LEU A 102 -1.29 -7.58 1.29
CA LEU A 102 -2.50 -7.99 0.58
C LEU A 102 -2.88 -7.00 -0.53
N SER A 103 -2.92 -5.71 -0.21
CA SER A 103 -3.15 -4.59 -1.14
C SER A 103 -2.21 -4.66 -2.35
N ASP A 104 -0.92 -4.89 -2.11
CA ASP A 104 0.08 -4.92 -3.17
C ASP A 104 -0.05 -6.17 -4.06
N VAL A 105 -0.37 -7.36 -3.52
CA VAL A 105 -0.70 -8.56 -4.34
C VAL A 105 -1.88 -8.29 -5.30
N PHE A 106 -2.92 -7.61 -4.83
CA PHE A 106 -4.05 -7.22 -5.69
C PHE A 106 -3.64 -6.18 -6.74
N THR A 107 -2.87 -5.16 -6.36
CA THR A 107 -2.50 -4.04 -7.23
C THR A 107 -1.44 -4.43 -8.26
N MET A 108 -0.32 -5.03 -7.82
CA MET A 108 0.82 -5.44 -8.63
C MET A 108 0.41 -6.42 -9.73
N ILE A 109 -0.27 -7.52 -9.37
CA ILE A 109 -0.62 -8.55 -10.34
C ILE A 109 -1.73 -8.04 -11.27
N GLY A 110 -2.71 -7.28 -10.74
CA GLY A 110 -3.75 -6.66 -11.57
C GLY A 110 -3.19 -5.67 -12.61
N LEU A 111 -2.21 -4.84 -12.23
CA LEU A 111 -1.50 -3.96 -13.16
C LEU A 111 -0.65 -4.74 -14.17
N GLN A 112 0.07 -5.77 -13.74
CA GLN A 112 0.87 -6.62 -14.65
C GLN A 112 -0.01 -7.31 -15.69
N GLU A 113 -1.09 -7.98 -15.27
CA GLU A 113 -2.07 -8.60 -16.17
C GLU A 113 -2.69 -7.56 -17.12
N PHE A 114 -3.07 -6.39 -16.61
CA PHE A 114 -3.67 -5.32 -17.43
C PHE A 114 -2.72 -4.79 -18.52
N PHE A 115 -1.49 -4.41 -18.16
CA PHE A 115 -0.49 -3.94 -19.12
C PHE A 115 0.04 -5.05 -20.03
N TYR A 116 -0.11 -6.31 -19.65
CA TYR A 116 0.24 -7.46 -20.46
C TYR A 116 -0.87 -7.82 -21.47
N ASP A 117 -2.15 -7.81 -21.09
CA ASP A 117 -3.26 -8.29 -21.95
C ASP A 117 -3.99 -7.20 -22.76
N GLN A 118 -3.96 -5.93 -22.33
CA GLN A 118 -4.64 -4.85 -23.06
C GLN A 118 -3.76 -4.17 -24.12
N VAL A 119 -2.44 -4.37 -24.04
CA VAL A 119 -1.43 -3.83 -24.98
C VAL A 119 -1.22 -4.82 -26.14
N PRO A 120 -1.08 -4.35 -27.40
CA PRO A 120 -0.76 -5.21 -28.54
C PRO A 120 0.51 -6.05 -28.32
N ARG A 121 0.59 -7.24 -28.93
CA ARG A 121 1.66 -8.22 -28.70
C ARG A 121 3.05 -7.64 -28.97
N GLU A 122 3.12 -6.77 -29.97
CA GLU A 122 4.30 -6.05 -30.47
C GLU A 122 4.83 -5.04 -29.43
N PHE A 123 3.94 -4.51 -28.59
CA PHE A 123 4.24 -3.50 -27.57
C PHE A 123 4.18 -4.04 -26.13
N ARG A 124 3.91 -5.33 -25.91
CA ARG A 124 3.77 -5.96 -24.58
C ARG A 124 4.98 -5.71 -23.65
N SER A 125 6.19 -5.62 -24.22
CA SER A 125 7.41 -5.22 -23.50
C SER A 125 7.36 -3.77 -22.99
N ILE A 126 6.87 -2.84 -23.81
CA ILE A 126 6.65 -1.44 -23.41
C ILE A 126 5.55 -1.36 -22.34
N GLY A 127 4.50 -2.19 -22.43
CA GLY A 127 3.48 -2.33 -21.37
C GLY A 127 4.09 -2.68 -20.01
N MET A 128 4.98 -3.68 -19.97
CA MET A 128 5.68 -4.06 -18.74
C MET A 128 6.64 -2.96 -18.24
N ALA A 129 7.35 -2.28 -19.14
CA ALA A 129 8.21 -1.14 -18.77
C ALA A 129 7.40 0.05 -18.21
N LEU A 130 6.21 0.33 -18.78
CA LEU A 130 5.28 1.32 -18.25
C LEU A 130 4.81 0.94 -16.84
N ASN A 131 4.47 -0.33 -16.59
CA ASN A 131 4.12 -0.79 -15.25
C ASN A 131 5.26 -0.56 -14.24
N LEU A 132 6.51 -0.89 -14.57
CA LEU A 132 7.66 -0.58 -13.70
C LEU A 132 7.84 0.94 -13.50
N SER A 133 7.56 1.76 -14.51
CA SER A 133 7.65 3.21 -14.42
C SER A 133 6.66 3.83 -13.41
N ILE A 134 5.51 3.19 -13.16
CA ILE A 134 4.54 3.63 -12.14
C ILE A 134 5.17 3.58 -10.74
N TYR A 135 5.89 2.51 -10.40
CA TYR A 135 6.63 2.41 -9.13
C TYR A 135 7.76 3.44 -9.05
N GLY A 136 8.47 3.69 -10.15
CA GLY A 136 9.48 4.75 -10.23
C GLY A 136 8.90 6.15 -9.95
N ALA A 137 7.82 6.50 -10.64
CA ALA A 137 7.11 7.77 -10.46
C ALA A 137 6.54 7.91 -9.03
N GLY A 138 6.00 6.83 -8.44
CA GLY A 138 5.52 6.81 -7.06
C GLY A 138 6.63 7.08 -6.04
N ASN A 139 7.82 6.50 -6.24
CA ASN A 139 8.98 6.78 -5.39
C ASN A 139 9.44 8.23 -5.50
N PHE A 140 9.54 8.80 -6.72
CA PHE A 140 9.86 10.21 -6.89
C PHE A 140 8.81 11.15 -6.26
N LEU A 141 7.52 10.84 -6.42
CA LEU A 141 6.43 11.62 -5.81
C LEU A 141 6.49 11.57 -4.28
N SER A 142 6.78 10.40 -3.69
CA SER A 142 6.98 10.24 -2.25
C SER A 142 8.17 11.08 -1.74
N SER A 143 9.33 10.98 -2.40
CA SER A 143 10.52 11.78 -2.05
C SER A 143 10.28 13.29 -2.19
N PHE A 144 9.57 13.71 -3.24
CA PHE A 144 9.18 15.11 -3.44
C PHE A 144 8.24 15.60 -2.34
N MET A 145 7.21 14.81 -2.00
CA MET A 145 6.24 15.15 -0.95
C MET A 145 6.92 15.29 0.42
N ILE A 146 7.81 14.37 0.79
CA ILE A 146 8.62 14.45 2.02
C ILE A 146 9.46 15.73 2.02
N SER A 147 10.17 16.03 0.93
CA SER A 147 11.01 17.22 0.81
C SER A 147 10.22 18.55 0.90
N VAL A 148 9.03 18.61 0.30
CA VAL A 148 8.13 19.77 0.41
C VAL A 148 7.61 19.94 1.83
N ILE A 149 7.14 18.87 2.47
CA ILE A 149 6.60 18.93 3.84
C ILE A 149 7.69 19.34 4.84
N ASP A 150 8.88 18.74 4.78
CA ASP A 150 9.98 19.09 5.68
C ASP A 150 10.42 20.55 5.50
N LYS A 151 10.53 21.03 4.25
CA LYS A 151 10.84 22.43 3.95
C LYS A 151 9.77 23.41 4.45
N VAL A 152 8.49 23.07 4.34
CA VAL A 152 7.38 23.92 4.81
C VAL A 152 7.32 23.94 6.35
N THR A 153 7.53 22.80 7.00
CA THR A 153 7.40 22.70 8.47
C THR A 153 8.60 23.31 9.19
N SER A 154 9.83 23.00 8.73
CA SER A 154 11.07 23.50 9.34
C SER A 154 11.22 25.02 9.30
N GLN A 155 10.63 25.70 8.32
CA GLN A 155 10.69 27.17 8.18
C GLN A 155 9.99 27.94 9.32
N SER A 156 9.09 27.30 10.08
CA SER A 156 8.29 27.98 11.10
C SER A 156 8.90 27.93 12.52
N GLY A 157 10.11 27.40 12.69
CA GLY A 157 10.77 27.28 14.01
C GLY A 157 10.09 26.30 14.98
N GLN A 158 9.19 25.46 14.47
CA GLN A 158 8.53 24.38 15.19
C GLN A 158 9.09 23.02 14.73
N THR A 159 8.81 21.96 15.50
CA THR A 159 9.28 20.60 15.21
C THR A 159 8.75 20.09 13.87
N SER A 160 9.62 19.57 13.00
CA SER A 160 9.22 19.03 11.69
C SER A 160 8.29 17.81 11.87
N TRP A 161 7.42 17.54 10.89
CA TRP A 161 6.65 16.29 10.87
C TRP A 161 7.58 15.06 10.86
N PHE A 162 8.83 15.22 10.40
CA PHE A 162 9.90 14.22 10.37
C PHE A 162 11.04 14.53 11.36
N ASP A 163 10.75 15.10 12.53
CA ASP A 163 11.76 15.33 13.58
C ASP A 163 12.51 14.01 13.94
N ASN A 164 13.81 14.11 14.21
CA ASN A 164 14.63 12.97 14.63
C ASN A 164 14.17 12.37 15.96
N ASP A 165 13.53 13.17 16.83
CA ASP A 165 12.80 12.64 17.98
C ASP A 165 11.39 12.20 17.56
N LEU A 166 11.20 10.89 17.41
CA LEU A 166 9.90 10.26 17.12
C LEU A 166 8.80 10.60 18.13
N ASN A 167 9.09 11.18 19.30
CA ASN A 167 8.05 11.63 20.25
C ASN A 167 7.61 13.07 20.01
N LYS A 168 8.32 13.81 19.15
CA LYS A 168 7.98 15.16 18.64
C LYS A 168 7.51 15.14 17.19
N ALA A 169 8.00 14.18 16.39
CA ALA A 169 7.56 13.95 15.03
C ALA A 169 6.04 13.69 14.93
N HIS A 170 5.43 14.20 13.87
CA HIS A 170 3.98 14.17 13.64
C HIS A 170 3.67 13.38 12.35
N LEU A 171 4.04 12.09 12.38
CA LEU A 171 3.82 11.15 11.29
C LEU A 171 2.34 10.81 11.08
N ASP A 172 1.50 11.05 12.09
CA ASP A 172 0.04 10.96 12.01
C ASP A 172 -0.53 11.91 10.95
N TYR A 173 -0.08 13.16 10.89
CA TYR A 173 -0.49 14.11 9.84
C TYR A 173 0.01 13.69 8.45
N PHE A 174 1.20 13.10 8.35
CA PHE A 174 1.71 12.57 7.08
C PHE A 174 0.87 11.39 6.56
N TYR A 175 0.52 10.44 7.43
CA TYR A 175 -0.36 9.32 7.04
C TYR A 175 -1.78 9.78 6.70
N LEU A 176 -2.33 10.78 7.40
CA LEU A 176 -3.64 11.36 7.06
C LEU A 176 -3.63 12.07 5.69
N LEU A 177 -2.58 12.86 5.39
CA LEU A 177 -2.40 13.49 4.09
C LEU A 177 -2.25 12.44 2.97
N LEU A 178 -1.48 11.38 3.21
CA LEU A 178 -1.31 10.28 2.27
C LEU A 178 -2.63 9.54 2.03
N ALA A 179 -3.41 9.24 3.07
CA ALA A 179 -4.73 8.61 2.94
C ALA A 179 -5.72 9.46 2.14
N PHE A 180 -5.70 10.79 2.32
CA PHE A 180 -6.50 11.73 1.53
C PHE A 180 -6.10 11.73 0.06
N LEU A 181 -4.79 11.81 -0.23
CA LEU A 181 -4.28 11.79 -1.60
C LEU A 181 -4.55 10.45 -2.30
N SER A 182 -4.36 9.31 -1.61
CA SER A 182 -4.72 7.98 -2.12
C SER A 182 -6.22 7.83 -2.35
N SER A 183 -7.07 8.48 -1.54
CA SER A 183 -8.53 8.50 -1.74
C SER A 183 -8.94 9.30 -2.99
N ILE A 184 -8.29 10.43 -3.26
CA ILE A 184 -8.45 11.16 -4.53
C ILE A 184 -7.96 10.29 -5.71
N GLY A 185 -6.84 9.57 -5.54
CA GLY A 185 -6.33 8.62 -6.52
C GLY A 185 -7.33 7.51 -6.85
N LEU A 186 -7.95 6.89 -5.83
CA LEU A 186 -8.98 5.88 -6.00
C LEU A 186 -10.26 6.44 -6.66
N ALA A 187 -10.71 7.62 -6.27
CA ALA A 187 -11.88 8.26 -6.89
C ALA A 187 -11.66 8.57 -8.38
N SER A 188 -10.48 9.10 -8.71
CA SER A 188 -10.05 9.36 -10.09
C SER A 188 -9.92 8.07 -10.90
N TYR A 189 -9.34 7.03 -10.29
CA TYR A 189 -9.24 5.69 -10.87
C TYR A 189 -10.62 5.10 -11.19
N LEU A 190 -11.56 5.14 -10.25
CA LEU A 190 -12.92 4.62 -10.46
C LEU A 190 -13.69 5.37 -11.56
N TRP A 191 -13.48 6.68 -11.70
CA TRP A 191 -14.08 7.48 -12.77
C TRP A 191 -13.54 7.09 -14.16
N LEU A 192 -12.22 6.92 -14.28
CA LEU A 192 -11.59 6.42 -15.51
C LEU A 192 -11.99 4.95 -15.80
N ALA A 193 -12.01 4.09 -14.77
CA ALA A 193 -12.36 2.68 -14.88
C ALA A 193 -13.80 2.47 -15.38
N LYS A 194 -14.76 3.30 -14.93
CA LYS A 194 -16.13 3.29 -15.44
C LYS A 194 -16.23 3.66 -16.92
N SER A 195 -15.26 4.41 -17.43
CA SER A 195 -15.19 4.89 -18.81
C SER A 195 -14.33 3.97 -19.71
N TYR A 196 -13.67 2.96 -19.14
CA TYR A 196 -12.74 2.09 -19.86
C TYR A 196 -13.46 0.93 -20.56
N VAL A 197 -13.22 0.78 -21.86
CA VAL A 197 -13.70 -0.36 -22.65
C VAL A 197 -12.55 -1.35 -22.82
N TYR A 198 -12.74 -2.58 -22.30
CA TYR A 198 -11.76 -3.65 -22.45
C TYR A 198 -11.51 -3.99 -23.92
N ASN A 199 -10.24 -4.06 -24.29
CA ASN A 199 -9.81 -4.58 -25.57
C ASN A 199 -10.04 -6.10 -25.58
N ARG A 200 -10.97 -6.57 -26.41
CA ARG A 200 -11.26 -8.00 -26.55
C ARG A 200 -10.25 -8.61 -27.53
N PRO A 201 -9.54 -9.70 -27.18
CA PRO A 201 -8.84 -10.50 -28.17
C PRO A 201 -9.86 -11.03 -29.18
N ASN A 202 -9.66 -10.73 -30.47
CA ASN A 202 -10.46 -11.32 -31.53
C ASN A 202 -10.19 -12.82 -31.56
N THR A 203 -11.16 -13.63 -31.13
CA THR A 203 -11.18 -15.07 -31.33
C THR A 203 -11.44 -15.34 -32.82
N PHE A 204 -10.36 -15.70 -33.53
CA PHE A 204 -10.42 -16.50 -34.75
C PHE A 204 -10.58 -17.98 -34.39
#